data_AF-A0A8J6SL16-F1
#
_entry.id   AF-A0A8J6SL16-F1
#
_cell.length_a   1.000
_cell.length_b   1.000
_cell.length_c   1.000
_cell.angle_alpha   90.00
_cell.angle_beta   90.00
_cell.angle_gamma   90.00
#
_symmetry.space_group_name_H-M   'P 1'
#
loop_
_entity.id
_entity.type
_entity.pdbx_description
1 polymer ?
#
loop_
_entity_poly.entity_id
_entity_poly.type
_entity_poly.pdbx_seq_one_letter_code
_entity_poly.pdbx_strand_id
1 'polypeptide(L)'
;MEAGRFELTQSDRALVYPADIIARNSEGQTVLVVEVKATQLKDSKAKQWAIESLTSYLQAANTKIPFAMLADLENIEIFQWDDAKLSEPVSVLNTAAILNHYDPEFSSKRIFWHYLETLIEAWLRDLAYHWKSENPPASEELAAIGLLQVLEDGNTYSERDSEGGAAW
;
A
#
# COMPACT_ATOMS: atom_id res chain seq x y z
N MET A 1 -18.66 -49.54 2.15
CA MET A 1 -17.65 -48.78 1.39
C MET A 1 -17.84 -47.33 1.78
N GLU A 2 -17.00 -46.88 2.72
CA GLU A 2 -17.08 -45.55 3.33
C GLU A 2 -16.32 -44.56 2.43
N ALA A 3 -16.99 -43.48 2.02
CA ALA A 3 -16.37 -42.44 1.22
C ALA A 3 -15.48 -41.59 2.14
N GLY A 4 -14.18 -41.57 1.84
CA GLY A 4 -13.19 -40.83 2.60
C GLY A 4 -13.52 -39.33 2.67
N ARG A 5 -13.61 -38.81 3.89
CA ARG A 5 -13.47 -37.39 4.18
C ARG A 5 -12.06 -36.97 3.76
N PHE A 6 -11.96 -36.14 2.73
CA PHE A 6 -10.76 -35.33 2.51
C PHE A 6 -10.76 -34.22 3.56
N GLU A 7 -10.01 -34.41 4.64
CA GLU A 7 -9.61 -33.32 5.51
C GLU A 7 -8.54 -32.51 4.78
N LEU A 8 -8.88 -31.29 4.39
CA LEU A 8 -7.92 -30.32 3.87
C LEU A 8 -6.93 -30.02 5.00
N THR A 9 -5.67 -30.43 4.85
CA THR A 9 -4.62 -30.13 5.80
C THR A 9 -4.28 -28.64 5.73
N GLN A 10 -3.86 -28.06 6.86
CA GLN A 10 -3.49 -26.66 7.04
C GLN A 10 -2.41 -26.13 6.07
N SER A 11 -1.82 -27.00 5.25
CA SER A 11 -0.71 -26.77 4.32
C SER A 11 -1.09 -26.25 2.94
N ASP A 12 -2.39 -26.15 2.61
CA ASP A 12 -2.86 -25.65 1.29
C ASP A 12 -3.38 -24.20 1.33
N ARG A 13 -3.22 -23.50 2.45
CA ARG A 13 -3.49 -22.06 2.48
C ARG A 13 -2.29 -21.34 1.88
N ALA A 14 -2.48 -20.71 0.72
CA ALA A 14 -1.57 -19.67 0.27
C ALA A 14 -1.34 -18.71 1.45
N LEU A 15 -0.07 -18.49 1.81
CA LEU A 15 0.26 -17.53 2.85
C LEU A 15 -0.15 -16.15 2.32
N VAL A 16 -1.22 -15.60 2.89
CA VAL A 16 -1.61 -14.22 2.64
C VAL A 16 -0.72 -13.36 3.52
N TYR A 17 0.23 -12.67 2.90
CA TYR A 17 1.05 -11.68 3.58
C TYR A 17 0.17 -10.44 3.84
N PRO A 18 0.09 -9.93 5.08
CA PRO A 18 -0.62 -8.69 5.36
C PRO A 18 0.08 -7.54 4.62
N ALA A 19 -0.71 -6.58 4.12
CA ALA A 19 -0.18 -5.35 3.57
C ALA A 19 0.24 -4.41 4.72
N ASP A 20 1.32 -3.65 4.50
CA ASP A 20 1.82 -2.68 5.48
C ASP A 20 0.80 -1.56 5.73
N ILE A 21 0.13 -1.06 4.67
CA ILE A 21 -0.95 -0.06 4.75
C ILE A 21 -2.12 -0.46 3.84
N ILE A 22 -3.34 -0.22 4.31
CA ILE A 22 -4.58 -0.35 3.56
C ILE A 22 -5.27 1.01 3.54
N ALA A 23 -5.60 1.52 2.36
CA ALA A 23 -6.46 2.71 2.22
C ALA A 23 -7.87 2.30 1.80
N ARG A 24 -8.86 2.93 2.45
CA ARG A 24 -10.28 2.76 2.17
C ARG A 24 -10.89 4.08 1.73
N ASN A 25 -11.85 4.02 0.80
CA ASN A 25 -12.65 5.17 0.42
C ASN A 25 -13.68 5.53 1.49
N SER A 26 -14.45 6.60 1.26
CA SER A 26 -15.53 7.06 2.14
C SER A 26 -16.66 6.03 2.34
N GLU A 27 -16.80 5.04 1.45
CA GLU A 27 -17.73 3.91 1.60
C GLU A 27 -17.14 2.75 2.43
N GLY A 28 -15.89 2.86 2.88
CA GLY A 28 -15.19 1.81 3.62
C GLY A 28 -14.67 0.65 2.77
N GLN A 29 -14.69 0.77 1.44
CA GLN A 29 -14.13 -0.22 0.52
C GLN A 29 -12.62 -0.03 0.42
N THR A 30 -11.86 -1.12 0.46
CA THR A 30 -10.42 -1.08 0.22
C THR A 30 -10.14 -0.69 -1.23
N VAL A 31 -9.44 0.43 -1.42
CA VAL A 31 -9.12 0.98 -2.75
C VAL A 31 -7.64 0.88 -3.10
N LEU A 32 -6.78 0.79 -2.08
CA LEU A 32 -5.32 0.72 -2.23
C LEU A 32 -4.73 -0.18 -1.14
N VAL A 33 -3.79 -1.02 -1.54
CA VAL A 33 -2.90 -1.77 -0.65
C VAL A 33 -1.46 -1.35 -0.89
N VAL A 34 -0.68 -1.20 0.18
CA VAL A 34 0.67 -0.65 0.13
C VAL A 34 1.65 -1.60 0.79
N GLU A 35 2.76 -1.84 0.11
CA GLU A 35 3.94 -2.50 0.64
C GLU A 35 5.07 -1.47 0.77
N VAL A 36 5.72 -1.42 1.94
CA VAL A 36 6.75 -0.45 2.29
C VAL A 36 8.08 -1.16 2.54
N LYS A 37 9.16 -0.64 1.93
CA LYS A 37 10.52 -1.15 2.13
C LYS A 37 11.50 -0.01 2.39
N ALA A 38 12.09 0.05 3.59
CA ALA A 38 13.12 1.04 3.91
C ALA A 38 14.51 0.68 3.34
N THR A 39 14.55 0.25 2.09
CA THR A 39 15.74 -0.09 1.30
C THR A 39 15.48 0.24 -0.15
N GLN A 40 16.46 0.71 -0.91
CA GLN A 40 16.29 0.92 -2.36
C GLN A 40 16.11 -0.43 -3.08
N LEU A 41 15.02 -0.60 -3.82
CA LEU A 41 14.66 -1.83 -4.52
C LEU A 41 15.08 -1.79 -6.00
N LYS A 42 16.34 -1.47 -6.29
CA LYS A 42 16.86 -1.47 -7.68
C LYS A 42 16.79 -2.87 -8.29
N ASP A 43 15.81 -3.12 -9.17
CA ASP A 43 15.53 -4.37 -9.90
C ASP A 43 16.03 -5.63 -9.20
N SER A 44 15.65 -5.73 -7.92
CA SER A 44 16.22 -6.69 -7.00
C SER A 44 15.24 -7.82 -6.73
N LYS A 45 15.76 -8.96 -6.25
CA LYS A 45 14.93 -10.04 -5.72
C LYS A 45 13.94 -9.56 -4.64
N ALA A 46 14.31 -8.54 -3.87
CA ALA A 46 13.44 -7.93 -2.88
C ALA A 46 12.24 -7.20 -3.51
N LYS A 47 12.43 -6.56 -4.68
CA LYS A 47 11.32 -5.98 -5.44
C LYS A 47 10.34 -7.05 -5.89
N GLN A 48 10.84 -8.16 -6.44
CA GLN A 48 10.00 -9.28 -6.88
C GLN A 48 9.17 -9.84 -5.71
N TRP A 49 9.79 -10.05 -4.55
CA TRP A 49 9.09 -10.52 -3.36
C TRP A 49 8.04 -9.54 -2.84
N ALA A 50 8.31 -8.23 -2.91
CA ALA A 50 7.33 -7.21 -2.55
C ALA A 50 6.10 -7.23 -3.49
N ILE A 51 6.34 -7.38 -4.80
CA ILE A 51 5.27 -7.52 -5.80
C ILE A 51 4.49 -8.84 -5.62
N GLU A 52 5.16 -9.94 -5.31
CA GLU A 52 4.52 -11.22 -4.99
C GLU A 52 3.65 -11.11 -3.73
N SER A 53 4.09 -10.34 -2.72
CA SER A 53 3.34 -10.10 -1.49
C SER A 53 2.06 -9.30 -1.77
N LEU A 54 2.17 -8.19 -2.53
CA LEU A 54 1.02 -7.42 -3.00
C LEU A 54 0.05 -8.28 -3.82
N THR A 55 0.57 -9.07 -4.76
CA THR A 55 -0.25 -9.96 -5.61
C THR A 55 -0.98 -11.00 -4.77
N SER A 56 -0.32 -11.59 -3.78
CA SER A 56 -0.93 -12.58 -2.88
C SER A 56 -2.08 -11.99 -2.07
N TYR A 57 -1.93 -10.75 -1.59
CA TYR A 57 -3.02 -10.03 -0.91
C TYR A 57 -4.19 -9.77 -1.86
N LEU A 58 -3.92 -9.23 -3.05
CA LEU A 58 -4.94 -8.88 -4.04
C LEU A 58 -5.73 -10.11 -4.51
N GLN A 59 -5.06 -11.25 -4.71
CA GLN A 59 -5.70 -12.51 -5.09
C GLN A 59 -6.57 -13.10 -3.96
N ALA A 60 -6.18 -12.89 -2.70
CA ALA A 60 -6.93 -13.36 -1.55
C ALA A 60 -8.09 -12.42 -1.17
N ALA A 61 -8.11 -11.20 -1.68
CA ALA A 61 -9.16 -10.23 -1.39
C ALA A 61 -10.51 -10.68 -2.00
N ASN A 62 -11.55 -10.71 -1.16
CA ASN A 62 -12.92 -11.01 -1.61
C ASN A 62 -13.63 -9.79 -2.24
N THR A 63 -12.90 -8.70 -2.45
CA THR A 63 -13.39 -7.46 -3.07
C THR A 63 -12.39 -6.99 -4.10
N LYS A 64 -12.87 -6.27 -5.11
CA LYS A 64 -12.01 -5.61 -6.09
C LYS A 64 -11.24 -4.48 -5.41
N ILE A 65 -9.91 -4.56 -5.46
CA ILE A 65 -9.00 -3.51 -5.01
C ILE A 65 -8.33 -2.96 -6.27
N PRO A 66 -8.65 -1.74 -6.72
CA PRO A 66 -8.22 -1.21 -8.00
C PRO A 66 -6.72 -0.89 -8.07
N PHE A 67 -6.11 -0.50 -6.94
CA PHE A 67 -4.71 -0.06 -6.91
C PHE A 67 -3.86 -0.81 -5.91
N ALA A 68 -2.57 -0.91 -6.24
CA ALA A 68 -1.52 -1.34 -5.32
C ALA A 68 -0.36 -0.34 -5.38
N MET A 69 0.42 -0.26 -4.31
CA MET A 69 1.58 0.61 -4.22
C MET A 69 2.77 -0.12 -3.59
N LEU A 70 3.94 0.10 -4.17
CA LEU A 70 5.22 -0.27 -3.58
C LEU A 70 5.99 1.01 -3.29
N ALA A 71 6.24 1.28 -2.01
CA ALA A 71 6.98 2.46 -1.58
C ALA A 71 8.34 2.05 -1.00
N ASP A 72 9.41 2.61 -1.56
CA ASP A 72 10.76 2.48 -1.01
C ASP A 72 11.45 3.83 -0.80
N LEU A 73 12.74 3.84 -0.44
CA LEU A 73 13.48 5.08 -0.18
C LEU A 73 13.73 5.95 -1.43
N GLU A 74 13.58 5.39 -2.63
CA GLU A 74 13.85 6.05 -3.91
C GLU A 74 12.55 6.38 -4.64
N ASN A 75 11.65 5.40 -4.75
CA ASN A 75 10.43 5.48 -5.55
C ASN A 75 9.17 5.03 -4.79
N ILE A 76 8.06 5.67 -5.15
CA ILE A 76 6.70 5.21 -4.90
C ILE A 76 6.14 4.78 -6.25
N GLU A 77 5.97 3.47 -6.43
CA GLU A 77 5.41 2.88 -7.65
C GLU A 77 3.95 2.51 -7.41
N ILE A 78 3.07 2.94 -8.31
CA ILE A 78 1.63 2.68 -8.23
C ILE A 78 1.23 1.81 -9.42
N PHE A 79 0.42 0.80 -9.13
CA PHE A 79 -0.01 -0.23 -10.05
C PHE A 79 -1.53 -0.29 -10.08
N GLN A 80 -2.08 -0.72 -11.22
CA GLN A 80 -3.48 -1.13 -11.31
C GLN A 80 -3.58 -2.66 -11.23
N TRP A 81 -4.69 -3.14 -10.67
CA TRP A 81 -5.00 -4.56 -10.58
C TRP A 81 -6.19 -4.90 -11.48
N ASP A 82 -5.99 -5.85 -12.39
CA ASP A 82 -7.01 -6.28 -13.38
C ASP A 82 -7.75 -7.57 -12.98
N ASP A 83 -7.72 -7.94 -11.70
CA ASP A 83 -8.25 -9.19 -11.14
C ASP A 83 -7.43 -10.45 -11.50
N ALA A 84 -6.31 -10.33 -12.20
CA ALA A 84 -5.40 -11.44 -12.50
C ALA A 84 -3.91 -11.12 -12.30
N LYS A 85 -3.49 -9.91 -12.66
CA LYS A 85 -2.10 -9.45 -12.56
C LYS A 85 -2.02 -7.97 -12.23
N LEU A 86 -0.91 -7.59 -11.61
CA LEU A 86 -0.52 -6.18 -11.51
C LEU A 86 -0.08 -5.70 -12.90
N SER A 87 -0.46 -4.47 -13.23
CA SER A 87 0.06 -3.77 -14.40
C SER A 87 1.57 -3.49 -14.26
N GLU A 88 2.19 -2.98 -15.31
CA GLU A 88 3.39 -2.14 -15.12
C GLU A 88 3.03 -0.91 -14.26
N PRO A 89 3.98 -0.26 -13.57
CA PRO A 89 3.69 0.95 -12.82
C PRO A 89 2.99 1.99 -13.70
N VAL A 90 1.78 2.41 -13.29
CA VAL A 90 1.02 3.48 -13.96
C VAL A 90 1.47 4.86 -13.49
N SER A 91 2.18 4.93 -12.35
CA SER A 91 2.88 6.12 -11.88
C SER A 91 4.11 5.73 -11.08
N VAL A 92 5.19 6.50 -11.23
CA VAL A 92 6.44 6.36 -10.47
C VAL A 92 6.81 7.73 -9.95
N LEU A 93 6.76 7.91 -8.64
CA LEU A 93 7.03 9.17 -7.95
C LEU A 93 8.34 9.07 -7.19
N ASN A 94 9.08 10.17 -7.08
CA ASN A 94 10.27 10.20 -6.25
C ASN A 94 9.89 10.32 -4.76
N THR A 95 10.24 9.34 -3.94
CA THR A 95 9.85 9.30 -2.53
C THR A 95 10.30 10.55 -1.77
N ALA A 96 11.54 10.99 -1.98
CA ALA A 96 12.08 12.15 -1.30
C ALA A 96 11.35 13.46 -1.66
N ALA A 97 10.96 13.63 -2.93
CA ALA A 97 10.19 14.79 -3.39
C ALA A 97 8.83 14.90 -2.68
N ILE A 98 8.20 13.76 -2.35
CA ILE A 98 6.96 13.69 -1.59
C ILE A 98 7.23 13.91 -0.10
N LEU A 99 8.10 13.08 0.50
CA LEU A 99 8.21 12.98 1.94
C LEU A 99 8.98 14.15 2.58
N ASN A 100 9.82 14.87 1.83
CA ASN A 100 10.44 16.11 2.32
C ASN A 100 9.39 17.20 2.66
N HIS A 101 8.18 17.14 2.11
CA HIS A 101 7.09 18.02 2.50
C HIS A 101 6.63 17.78 3.95
N TYR A 102 6.68 16.51 4.39
CA TYR A 102 6.26 16.11 5.72
C TYR A 102 7.39 16.23 6.74
N ASP A 103 8.61 15.95 6.30
CA ASP A 103 9.84 15.97 7.08
C ASP A 103 10.99 16.51 6.20
N PRO A 104 11.35 17.80 6.30
CA PRO A 104 12.40 18.40 5.48
C PRO A 104 13.78 17.74 5.59
N GLU A 105 14.02 16.98 6.66
CA GLU A 105 15.27 16.25 6.89
C GLU A 105 15.25 14.82 6.33
N PHE A 106 14.14 14.35 5.73
CA PHE A 106 13.96 12.97 5.26
C PHE A 106 15.13 12.51 4.38
N SER A 107 15.58 13.39 3.47
CA SER A 107 16.69 13.09 2.53
C SER A 107 18.08 13.11 3.17
N SER A 108 18.19 13.61 4.40
CA SER A 108 19.47 13.85 5.10
C SER A 108 19.72 12.90 6.27
N LYS A 109 18.76 12.03 6.58
CA LYS A 109 18.83 11.12 7.73
C LYS A 109 18.62 9.67 7.34
N ARG A 110 19.05 8.77 8.21
CA ARG A 110 18.76 7.35 8.07
C ARG A 110 17.28 7.10 8.34
N ILE A 111 16.59 6.51 7.38
CA ILE A 111 15.16 6.18 7.46
C ILE A 111 15.02 4.69 7.81
N PHE A 112 14.20 4.41 8.83
CA PHE A 112 13.83 3.05 9.22
C PHE A 112 12.42 2.73 8.71
N TRP A 113 12.10 1.44 8.59
CA TRP A 113 10.84 0.95 8.00
C TRP A 113 9.60 1.61 8.60
N HIS A 114 9.41 1.53 9.92
CA HIS A 114 8.25 2.15 10.58
C HIS A 114 8.12 3.65 10.34
N TYR A 115 9.25 4.35 10.20
CA TYR A 115 9.24 5.80 9.96
C TYR A 115 8.82 6.12 8.53
N LEU A 116 9.32 5.34 7.56
CA LEU A 116 8.88 5.44 6.17
C LEU A 116 7.38 5.14 6.05
N GLU A 117 6.92 4.05 6.66
CA GLU A 117 5.51 3.65 6.69
C GLU A 117 4.61 4.76 7.25
N THR A 118 4.98 5.36 8.39
CA THR A 118 4.23 6.48 8.98
C THR A 118 4.20 7.71 8.07
N LEU A 119 5.29 8.02 7.36
CA LEU A 119 5.32 9.15 6.44
C LEU A 119 4.50 8.91 5.17
N ILE A 120 4.53 7.68 4.63
CA ILE A 120 3.67 7.28 3.51
C ILE A 120 2.20 7.35 3.92
N GLU A 121 1.86 6.86 5.11
CA GLU A 121 0.51 6.95 5.64
C GLU A 121 0.06 8.40 5.82
N ALA A 122 0.91 9.27 6.39
CA ALA A 122 0.62 10.68 6.56
C ALA A 122 0.37 11.40 5.22
N TRP A 123 1.10 11.01 4.17
CA TRP A 123 0.88 11.51 2.81
C TRP A 123 -0.44 11.03 2.21
N LEU A 124 -0.77 9.75 2.33
CA LEU A 124 -2.05 9.20 1.88
C LEU A 124 -3.25 9.86 2.59
N ARG A 125 -3.11 10.16 3.88
CA ARG A 125 -4.09 10.91 4.65
C ARG A 125 -4.24 12.35 4.16
N ASP A 126 -3.15 13.00 3.79
CA ASP A 126 -3.20 14.37 3.24
C ASP A 126 -3.89 14.38 1.87
N LEU A 127 -3.61 13.38 1.03
CA LEU A 127 -4.31 13.19 -0.25
C LEU A 127 -5.81 12.94 -0.08
N ALA A 128 -6.22 12.25 0.98
CA ALA A 128 -7.62 11.91 1.23
C ALA A 128 -8.46 13.07 1.79
N TYR A 129 -7.88 13.86 2.71
CA TYR A 129 -8.65 14.89 3.45
C TYR A 129 -7.88 16.16 3.80
N HIS A 130 -6.77 16.45 3.11
CA HIS A 130 -6.07 17.76 3.12
C HIS A 130 -5.69 18.28 4.51
N TRP A 131 -5.28 17.40 5.42
CA TRP A 131 -5.01 17.80 6.82
C TRP A 131 -3.78 18.70 6.98
N LYS A 132 -2.83 18.64 6.04
CA LYS A 132 -1.59 19.41 6.05
C LYS A 132 -1.52 20.41 4.91
N SER A 133 -1.94 20.03 3.70
CA SER A 133 -1.85 20.87 2.51
C SER A 133 -3.16 20.91 1.72
N GLU A 134 -3.51 22.10 1.24
CA GLU A 134 -4.60 22.26 0.26
C GLU A 134 -4.27 21.53 -1.06
N ASN A 135 -2.99 21.46 -1.42
CA ASN A 135 -2.52 20.66 -2.56
C ASN A 135 -1.37 19.75 -2.11
N PRO A 136 -1.67 18.52 -1.65
CA PRO A 136 -0.65 17.56 -1.25
C PRO A 136 0.31 17.23 -2.42
N PRO A 137 1.57 16.89 -2.15
CA PRO A 137 2.51 16.50 -3.20
C PRO A 137 1.97 15.34 -4.07
N ALA A 138 2.18 15.45 -5.39
CA ALA A 138 1.72 14.53 -6.43
C ALA A 138 0.20 14.45 -6.68
N SER A 139 -0.60 15.39 -6.19
CA SER A 139 -2.06 15.37 -6.41
C SER A 139 -2.45 15.33 -7.89
N GLU A 140 -1.75 16.06 -8.77
CA GLU A 140 -2.05 16.08 -10.20
C GLU A 140 -1.77 14.72 -10.87
N GLU A 141 -0.61 14.13 -10.57
CA GLU A 141 -0.20 12.83 -11.07
C GLU A 141 -1.14 11.72 -10.60
N LEU A 142 -1.59 11.78 -9.35
CA LEU A 142 -2.53 10.79 -8.79
C LEU A 142 -3.96 10.98 -9.28
N ALA A 143 -4.38 12.22 -9.53
CA ALA A 143 -5.66 12.50 -10.18
C ALA A 143 -5.69 11.97 -11.62
N ALA A 144 -4.58 12.07 -12.36
CA ALA A 144 -4.49 11.60 -13.74
C ALA A 144 -4.71 10.09 -13.89
N ILE A 145 -4.34 9.30 -12.88
CA ILE A 145 -4.55 7.84 -12.85
C ILE A 145 -5.84 7.42 -12.12
N GLY A 146 -6.61 8.36 -11.59
CA GLY A 146 -7.86 8.11 -10.88
C GLY A 146 -7.71 7.72 -9.40
N LEU A 147 -6.49 7.69 -8.86
CA LEU A 147 -6.25 7.28 -7.47
C LEU A 147 -6.77 8.33 -6.48
N LEU A 148 -6.59 9.63 -6.78
CA LEU A 148 -6.99 10.69 -5.87
C LEU A 148 -8.50 10.66 -5.58
N GLN A 149 -9.31 10.46 -6.63
CA GLN A 149 -10.77 10.46 -6.53
C GLN A 149 -11.31 9.29 -5.70
N VAL A 150 -10.62 8.14 -5.71
CA VAL A 150 -11.04 6.99 -4.90
C VAL A 150 -10.55 7.06 -3.46
N LEU A 151 -9.57 7.92 -3.16
CA LEU A 151 -9.08 8.18 -1.80
C LEU A 151 -9.87 9.27 -1.06
N GLU A 152 -10.60 10.12 -1.79
CA GLU A 152 -11.32 11.27 -1.25
C GLU A 152 -12.23 10.89 -0.07
N ASP A 153 -12.11 11.65 1.02
CA ASP A 153 -12.80 11.43 2.31
C ASP A 153 -12.60 10.02 2.90
N GLY A 154 -11.55 9.32 2.46
CA GLY A 154 -11.18 7.99 2.90
C GLY A 154 -10.36 7.97 4.18
N ASN A 155 -9.89 6.77 4.54
CA ASN A 155 -9.02 6.56 5.70
C ASN A 155 -7.95 5.51 5.42
N THR A 156 -6.87 5.53 6.20
CA THR A 156 -5.77 4.56 6.13
C THR A 156 -5.66 3.77 7.41
N TYR A 157 -5.20 2.52 7.28
CA TYR A 157 -4.92 1.61 8.39
C TYR A 157 -3.57 0.96 8.14
N SER A 158 -2.68 1.05 9.13
CA SER A 158 -1.42 0.30 9.11
C SER A 158 -1.60 -1.06 9.76
N GLU A 159 -0.72 -2.03 9.47
CA GLU A 159 -0.70 -3.33 10.18
C GLU A 159 -0.68 -3.12 11.71
N ARG A 160 0.00 -2.07 12.18
CA ARG A 160 0.07 -1.69 13.59
C ARG A 160 -1.29 -1.36 14.21
N ASP A 161 -2.23 -0.81 13.44
CA ASP A 161 -3.57 -0.50 13.94
C ASP A 161 -4.43 -1.77 14.11
N SER A 162 -4.05 -2.87 13.44
CA SER A 162 -4.77 -4.15 13.50
C SER A 162 -4.34 -5.05 14.67
N GLU A 163 -3.18 -4.80 15.29
CA GLU A 163 -2.77 -5.43 16.55
C GLU A 163 -3.34 -4.71 17.80
N GLY A 164 -3.94 -3.54 17.63
CA GLY A 164 -4.55 -2.71 18.67
C GLY A 164 -5.99 -3.07 19.03
N GLY A 165 -6.40 -4.33 18.87
CA GLY A 165 -7.71 -4.84 19.26
C GLY A 165 -7.94 -4.84 20.78
N ALA A 166 -7.99 -3.67 21.39
CA ALA A 166 -8.62 -3.43 22.68
C ALA A 166 -9.15 -2.00 22.71
N ALA A 167 -10.47 -1.90 22.60
CA ALA A 167 -11.24 -0.69 22.85
C ALA A 167 -10.83 -0.02 24.17
N TRP A 168 -10.74 1.31 24.15
CA TRP A 168 -11.01 2.16 25.30
C TRP A 168 -11.84 3.35 24.83
#